data_AF-A0A0Q7CYH3-F1
#
_entry.id   AF-A0A0Q7CYH3-F1
#
_cell.length_a   1.000
_cell.length_b   1.000
_cell.length_c   1.000
_cell.angle_alpha   90.00
_cell.angle_beta   90.00
_cell.angle_gamma   90.00
#
_symmetry.space_group_name_H-M   'P 1'
#
loop_
_entity.id
_entity.type
_entity.pdbx_description
1 polymer ?
#
loop_
_entity_poly.entity_id
_entity_poly.type
_entity_poly.pdbx_seq_one_letter_code
_entity_poly.pdbx_strand_id
1 'polypeptide(L)' 'MIKIDIKLPSKADLMRAAMADAEKHITKKARSAAARHGGVTVRFSRKPDGSIRTIEFQGSEAAIEAAKAAVAG' A
#
# COMPACT_ATOMS: atom_id res chain seq x y z
N MET A 1 3.35 5.56 42.38
CA MET A 1 2.83 6.47 41.35
C MET A 1 3.21 5.89 39.99
N ILE A 2 2.27 5.23 39.31
CA ILE A 2 2.54 4.57 38.02
C ILE A 2 2.37 5.64 36.93
N LYS A 3 3.48 6.05 36.31
CA LYS A 3 3.46 6.90 35.11
C LYS A 3 3.05 6.02 33.93
N ILE A 4 1.79 6.10 33.54
CA ILE A 4 1.35 5.54 32.27
C ILE A 4 1.65 6.60 31.21
N ASP A 5 2.82 6.49 30.57
CA ASP A 5 3.13 7.24 29.36
C ASP A 5 2.27 6.68 28.22
N ILE A 6 1.02 7.15 28.12
CA ILE A 6 0.19 6.90 26.95
C ILE A 6 0.83 7.67 25.80
N LYS A 7 1.71 7.02 25.04
CA LYS A 7 2.15 7.51 23.72
C LYS A 7 0.91 7.55 22.84
N LEU A 8 0.25 8.71 22.81
CA LEU A 8 -0.78 9.00 21.82
C LEU A 8 -0.18 8.76 20.43
N PRO A 9 -0.82 7.94 19.58
CA PRO A 9 -0.34 7.71 18.23
C PRO A 9 -0.25 9.06 17.51
N SER A 10 0.85 9.27 16.79
CA SER A 10 1.02 10.51 16.05
C SER A 10 -0.03 10.60 14.93
N LYS A 11 -0.31 11.81 14.41
CA LYS A 11 -1.16 11.95 13.22
C LYS A 11 -0.70 11.05 12.06
N ALA A 12 0.61 10.86 11.93
CA ALA A 12 1.18 9.98 10.91
C ALA A 12 0.84 8.51 11.16
N ASP A 13 0.80 8.05 12.42
CA ASP A 13 0.42 6.66 12.74
C ASP A 13 -1.08 6.41 12.51
N LEU A 14 -1.93 7.39 12.82
CA LEU A 14 -3.36 7.35 12.49
C LEU A 14 -3.58 7.30 10.97
N MET A 15 -2.88 8.15 10.22
CA MET A 15 -2.95 8.11 8.75
C MET A 15 -2.42 6.80 8.17
N ARG A 16 -1.37 6.24 8.78
CA ARG A 16 -0.83 4.93 8.40
C ARG A 16 -1.85 3.82 8.57
N ALA A 17 -2.57 3.82 9.69
CA ALA A 17 -3.63 2.86 9.97
C ALA A 17 -4.81 3.05 9.00
N ALA A 18 -5.22 4.29 8.74
CA ALA A 18 -6.28 4.61 7.79
C ALA A 18 -5.94 4.17 6.35
N MET A 19 -4.67 4.32 5.94
CA MET A 19 -4.20 3.92 4.61
C MET A 19 -3.93 2.41 4.48
N ALA A 20 -3.80 1.68 5.57
CA ALA A 20 -3.43 0.26 5.54
C ALA A 20 -4.47 -0.60 4.78
N ASP A 21 -5.75 -0.29 4.94
CA ASP A 21 -6.82 -0.99 4.21
C ASP A 21 -6.79 -0.66 2.72
N ALA A 22 -6.50 0.60 2.35
CA ALA A 22 -6.32 1.00 0.96
C ALA A 22 -5.12 0.28 0.32
N GLU A 23 -3.98 0.23 1.01
CA GLU A 23 -2.80 -0.50 0.54
C GLU A 23 -3.08 -1.99 0.36
N LYS A 24 -3.80 -2.61 1.30
CA LYS A 24 -4.18 -4.02 1.23
C LYS A 24 -5.12 -4.27 0.05
N HIS A 25 -6.08 -3.37 -0.18
CA HIS A 25 -7.01 -3.47 -1.30
C HIS A 25 -6.27 -3.35 -2.64
N ILE A 26 -5.42 -2.32 -2.79
CA ILE A 26 -4.59 -2.09 -3.98
C ILE A 26 -3.70 -3.31 -4.23
N THR A 27 -3.02 -3.80 -3.20
CA THR A 27 -2.13 -4.97 -3.30
C THR A 27 -2.89 -6.21 -3.76
N LYS A 28 -4.08 -6.47 -3.19
CA LYS A 28 -4.90 -7.63 -3.55
C LYS A 28 -5.37 -7.52 -5.00
N LYS A 29 -5.85 -6.35 -5.42
CA LYS A 29 -6.34 -6.10 -6.79
C LYS A 29 -5.21 -6.25 -7.81
N ALA A 30 -4.06 -5.62 -7.55
CA ALA A 30 -2.87 -5.72 -8.38
C ALA A 30 -2.35 -7.15 -8.50
N ARG A 31 -2.19 -7.87 -7.38
CA ARG A 31 -1.73 -9.27 -7.40
C ARG A 31 -2.70 -10.20 -8.11
N SER A 32 -4.01 -10.00 -7.90
CA SER A 32 -5.03 -10.83 -8.57
C SER A 32 -5.02 -10.62 -10.08
N ALA A 33 -4.92 -9.38 -10.55
CA ALA A 33 -4.84 -9.07 -11.97
C ALA A 33 -3.54 -9.60 -12.60
N ALA A 34 -2.43 -9.45 -11.89
CA ALA A 34 -1.12 -9.91 -12.34
C ALA A 34 -0.90 -11.43 -12.22
N ALA A 35 -1.78 -12.17 -11.52
CA ALA A 35 -1.59 -13.59 -11.24
C ALA A 35 -1.36 -14.44 -12.50
N ARG A 36 -2.03 -14.06 -13.61
CA ARG A 36 -1.90 -14.73 -14.91
C ARG A 36 -0.58 -14.45 -15.63
N HIS A 37 0.20 -13.47 -15.16
CA HIS A 37 1.44 -12.99 -15.79
C HIS A 37 2.68 -13.24 -14.90
N GLY A 38 2.57 -14.11 -13.90
CA GLY A 38 3.64 -14.42 -12.94
C GLY A 38 3.57 -13.61 -11.63
N GLY A 39 2.57 -12.74 -11.47
CA GLY A 39 2.35 -11.92 -10.28
C GLY A 39 3.13 -10.61 -10.28
N VAL A 40 2.78 -9.74 -9.33
CA VAL A 40 3.53 -8.50 -9.05
C VAL A 40 3.84 -8.36 -7.56
N THR A 41 4.97 -7.71 -7.31
CA THR A 41 5.29 -7.11 -6.02
C THR A 41 4.85 -5.65 -6.04
N VAL A 42 4.09 -5.24 -5.03
CA VAL A 42 3.62 -3.86 -4.86
C VAL A 42 4.42 -3.21 -3.75
N ARG A 43 5.00 -2.04 -4.01
CA ARG A 43 5.75 -1.27 -3.03
C ARG A 43 5.11 0.11 -2.88
N PHE A 44 4.79 0.46 -1.63
CA PHE A 44 4.23 1.76 -1.29
C PHE A 44 5.33 2.66 -0.75
N SER A 45 5.54 3.80 -1.41
CA SER A 45 6.31 4.90 -0.86
C SER A 45 5.35 5.83 -0.14
N ARG A 46 5.69 6.25 1.09
CA ARG A 46 4.83 7.08 1.94
C ARG A 46 5.45 8.45 2.16
N LYS A 47 4.59 9.45 2.34
CA LYS A 47 4.98 10.80 2.77
C LYS A 47 5.18 10.85 4.29
N PRO A 48 5.86 11.87 4.82
CA PRO A 48 6.03 12.06 6.28
C PRO A 48 4.71 12.20 7.05
N ASP A 49 3.63 12.60 6.38
CA ASP A 49 2.27 12.71 6.94
C ASP A 49 1.54 11.36 7.07
N GLY A 50 2.15 10.26 6.61
CA GLY A 50 1.57 8.91 6.63
C GLY A 50 0.73 8.55 5.41
N SER A 51 0.52 9.47 4.46
CA SER A 51 -0.20 9.21 3.20
C SER A 51 0.65 8.47 2.17
N ILE A 52 0.00 7.75 1.25
CA ILE A 52 0.67 7.09 0.13
C ILE A 52 1.16 8.16 -0.85
N ARG A 53 2.46 8.18 -1.13
CA ARG A 53 3.09 9.05 -2.12
C ARG A 53 3.06 8.42 -3.51
N THR A 54 3.53 7.18 -3.59
CA THR A 54 3.76 6.48 -4.85
C THR A 54 3.51 5.00 -4.66
N ILE A 55 2.94 4.36 -5.69
CA ILE A 55 2.76 2.91 -5.77
C ILE A 55 3.65 2.41 -6.89
N GLU A 56 4.60 1.54 -6.57
CA GLU A 56 5.50 0.93 -7.53
C GLU A 56 5.14 -0.55 -7.71
N PHE A 57 5.14 -1.00 -8.96
CA PHE A 57 4.89 -2.39 -9.32
C PHE A 57 6.16 -3.00 -9.89
N GLN A 58 6.55 -4.16 -9.38
CA GLN A 58 7.69 -4.93 -9.85
C GLN A 58 7.23 -6.31 -10.30
N GLY A 59 7.66 -6.74 -11.48
CA GLY A 59 7.25 -8.00 -12.10
C GLY A 59 7.59 -7.98 -13.59
N SER A 60 7.01 -8.92 -14.33
CA SER A 60 7.04 -8.88 -15.80
C SER A 60 6.27 -7.66 -16.31
N GLU A 61 6.62 -7.16 -17.49
CA GLU A 61 5.96 -5.99 -18.09
C GLU A 61 4.44 -6.18 -18.19
N ALA A 62 3.99 -7.36 -18.67
CA ALA A 62 2.57 -7.71 -18.73
C ALA A 62 1.90 -7.76 -17.33
N ALA A 63 2.61 -8.21 -16.29
CA ALA A 63 2.09 -8.21 -14.93
C ALA A 63 1.95 -6.79 -14.37
N ILE A 64 2.90 -5.91 -14.68
CA ILE A 64 2.89 -4.50 -14.29
C ILE A 64 1.74 -3.77 -15.00
N GLU A 65 1.54 -3.99 -16.29
CA GLU A 65 0.43 -3.38 -17.03
C GLU A 65 -0.92 -3.85 -16.51
N ALA A 66 -1.10 -5.16 -16.29
CA ALA A 66 -2.32 -5.72 -15.71
C ALA A 66 -2.61 -5.14 -14.31
N ALA A 67 -1.57 -5.00 -13.48
CA ALA A 67 -1.69 -4.40 -12.16
C ALA A 67 -2.07 -2.91 -12.23
N LYS A 68 -1.43 -2.14 -13.11
CA LYS A 68 -1.74 -0.71 -13.31
C LYS A 68 -3.17 -0.51 -13.81
N ALA A 69 -3.59 -1.27 -14.81
CA ALA A 69 -4.95 -1.21 -15.34
C ALA A 69 -5.99 -1.54 -14.25
N ALA A 70 -5.73 -2.55 -13.44
CA ALA A 70 -6.62 -2.94 -12.36
C ALA A 70 -6.69 -1.92 -11.22
N VAL A 71 -5.61 -1.20 -10.93
CA VAL A 71 -5.57 -0.19 -9.85
C VAL A 71 -6.10 1.18 -10.33
N ALA A 72 -5.98 1.50 -11.62
CA ALA A 72 -6.44 2.76 -12.20
C ALA A 72 -7.95 2.77 -12.53
N GLY A 73 -8.58 1.62 -12.75
CA GLY A 73 -10.02 1.47 -12.96
C GLY A 73 -10.80 1.21 -11.67
#